data_AF-A0A7X9I6G6-F1
#
_entry.id   AF-A0A7X9I6G6-F1
#
_cell.length_a   1.000
_cell.length_b   1.000
_cell.length_c   1.000
_cell.angle_alpha   90.00
_cell.angle_beta   90.00
_cell.angle_gamma   90.00
#
_symmetry.space_group_name_H-M   'P 1'
#
loop_
_entity.id
_entity.type
_entity.pdbx_description
1 polymer ?
#
loop_
_entity_poly.entity_id
_entity_poly.type
_entity_poly.pdbx_seq_one_letter_code
_entity_poly.pdbx_strand_id
1 'polypeptide(L)' 'MEKNIYDQICSQIYKKYPAVSHSRPQIKAQPNGDYLLIFGASQKTANGHALSTSLRVTADEKGRIKKISSSK' A
#
# COMPACT_ATOMS: atom_id res chain seq x y z
N MET A 1 -13.12 -4.04 -6.38
CA MET A 1 -12.21 -4.87 -5.55
C MET A 1 -13.03 -5.56 -4.48
N GLU A 2 -12.97 -6.89 -4.40
CA GLU A 2 -13.64 -7.64 -3.32
C GLU A 2 -12.96 -7.38 -1.97
N LYS A 3 -13.76 -7.37 -0.89
CA LYS A 3 -13.24 -7.18 0.49
C LYS A 3 -12.19 -8.24 0.87
N ASN A 4 -12.39 -9.50 0.48
CA ASN A 4 -11.43 -10.58 0.76
C ASN A 4 -10.04 -10.31 0.16
N ILE A 5 -10.02 -9.81 -1.07
CA ILE A 5 -8.80 -9.54 -1.81
C ILE A 5 -8.05 -8.34 -1.22
N TYR A 6 -8.79 -7.29 -0.86
CA TYR A 6 -8.24 -6.15 -0.14
C TYR A 6 -7.58 -6.56 1.17
N ASP A 7 -8.25 -7.40 1.96
CA ASP A 7 -7.74 -7.84 3.26
C ASP A 7 -6.47 -8.69 3.11
N GLN A 8 -6.44 -9.60 2.13
CA GLN A 8 -5.24 -10.38 1.80
C GLN A 8 -4.05 -9.50 1.42
N ILE A 9 -4.25 -8.52 0.54
CA ILE A 9 -3.18 -7.61 0.10
C ILE A 9 -2.71 -6.77 1.28
N CYS A 10 -3.63 -6.17 2.03
CA CYS A 10 -3.30 -5.38 3.22
C CYS A 10 -2.51 -6.22 4.24
N SER A 11 -2.94 -7.44 4.53
CA SER A 11 -2.24 -8.33 5.47
C SER A 11 -0.82 -8.65 5.02
N GLN A 12 -0.61 -8.94 3.72
CA GLN A 12 0.74 -9.17 3.17
C GLN A 12 1.61 -7.92 3.23
N ILE A 13 1.05 -6.76 2.91
CA ILE A 13 1.76 -5.49 2.93
C ILE A 13 2.11 -5.08 4.36
N TYR A 14 1.20 -5.24 5.31
CA TYR A 14 1.45 -4.92 6.72
C TYR A 14 2.52 -5.84 7.34
N LYS A 15 2.55 -7.12 6.95
CA LYS A 15 3.64 -8.03 7.34
C LYS A 15 4.99 -7.60 6.81
N LYS A 16 5.06 -7.13 5.56
CA LYS A 16 6.33 -6.76 4.90
C LYS A 16 6.78 -5.34 5.21
N TYR A 17 5.82 -4.43 5.43
CA TYR A 17 6.01 -3.01 5.68
C TYR A 17 5.17 -2.59 6.90
N PRO A 18 5.60 -2.92 8.13
CA PRO A 18 4.87 -2.52 9.33
C PRO A 18 4.74 -1.00 9.49
N ALA A 19 5.64 -0.24 8.86
CA ALA A 19 5.63 1.23 8.80
C ALA A 19 4.35 1.82 8.15
N VAL A 20 3.70 1.09 7.24
CA VAL A 20 2.45 1.53 6.60
C VAL A 20 1.21 0.86 7.20
N SER A 21 1.35 0.04 8.26
CA SER A 21 0.23 -0.71 8.86
C SER A 21 -0.86 0.17 9.45
N HIS A 22 -0.48 1.36 9.93
CA HIS A 22 -1.41 2.33 10.49
C HIS A 22 -2.01 3.28 9.44
N SER A 23 -1.59 3.15 8.19
CA SER A 23 -2.01 4.04 7.11
C SER A 23 -3.08 3.39 6.25
N ARG A 24 -4.20 4.07 6.06
CA ARG A 24 -5.23 3.61 5.11
C ARG A 24 -4.70 3.76 3.68
N PRO A 25 -4.55 2.66 2.91
CA PRO A 25 -4.21 2.77 1.51
C PRO A 25 -5.34 3.43 0.72
N GLN A 26 -4.97 4.26 -0.23
CA GLN A 26 -5.87 4.74 -1.26
C GLN A 26 -5.92 3.72 -2.39
N ILE A 27 -7.11 3.19 -2.68
CA ILE A 27 -7.33 2.24 -3.78
C ILE A 27 -7.70 3.04 -5.03
N LYS A 28 -6.99 2.79 -6.13
CA LYS A 28 -7.30 3.32 -7.47
C LYS A 28 -7.45 2.15 -8.43
N ALA A 29 -8.58 2.05 -9.11
CA ALA A 29 -8.71 1.14 -10.25
C ALA A 29 -7.93 1.73 -11.44
N GLN A 30 -7.11 0.91 -12.09
CA GLN A 30 -6.42 1.26 -13.31
C GLN A 30 -7.19 0.73 -14.54
N PRO A 31 -7.07 1.40 -15.70
CA PRO A 31 -7.83 1.07 -16.91
C PRO A 31 -7.48 -0.30 -17.51
N ASN A 32 -6.37 -0.90 -17.08
CA ASN A 32 -5.91 -2.25 -17.46
C ASN A 32 -6.56 -3.37 -16.61
N GLY A 33 -7.52 -3.05 -15.73
CA GLY A 33 -8.17 -4.01 -14.84
C GLY A 33 -7.43 -4.26 -13.52
N ASP A 34 -6.22 -3.71 -13.38
CA ASP A 34 -5.44 -3.80 -12.15
C ASP A 34 -5.92 -2.78 -11.10
N TYR A 35 -5.68 -3.07 -9.84
CA TYR A 35 -5.87 -2.18 -8.70
C TYR A 35 -4.52 -1.64 -8.20
N LEU A 36 -4.45 -0.34 -7.96
CA LEU A 36 -3.31 0.33 -7.37
C LEU A 36 -3.66 0.77 -5.94
N LEU A 37 -2.96 0.20 -4.96
CA LEU A 37 -3.08 0.57 -3.55
C LEU A 37 -1.90 1.48 -3.18
N ILE A 38 -2.19 2.70 -2.75
CA ILE A 38 -1.19 3.68 -2.37
C ILE A 38 -1.26 3.87 -0.86
N PHE A 39 -0.30 3.31 -0.13
CA PHE A 39 -0.15 3.51 1.30
C PHE A 39 0.75 4.71 1.55
N GLY A 40 0.34 5.64 2.41
CA GLY A 40 1.17 6.76 2.83
C GLY A 40 1.49 6.68 4.32
N ALA A 41 2.73 6.38 4.69
CA ALA A 41 3.20 6.45 6.06
C ALA A 41 3.87 7.80 6.32
N SER A 42 3.44 8.48 7.37
CA SER A 42 4.14 9.65 7.90
C SER A 42 4.84 9.21 9.18
N GLN A 43 6.17 9.12 9.14
CA GLN A 43 6.96 8.84 10.33
C GLN A 43 7.61 10.15 10.79
N LYS A 44 7.25 10.59 12.00
CA LYS A 44 8.01 11.66 12.67
C LYS A 44 9.34 11.08 13.10
N THR A 45 10.42 11.56 12.48
CA THR A 45 11.77 11.24 12.92
C THR A 45 12.08 11.99 14.22
N ALA A 46 13.01 11.47 15.01
CA ALA A 46 13.43 12.09 16.28
C ALA A 46 13.92 13.55 16.12
N ASN A 47 14.29 13.95 14.89
CA ASN A 47 14.78 15.27 14.54
C ASN A 47 13.68 16.28 14.17
N GLY A 48 12.39 15.94 14.39
CA GLY A 48 11.26 16.83 14.08
C GLY A 48 10.82 16.85 12.61
N HIS A 49 11.56 16.20 11.71
CA HIS A 49 11.19 16.05 10.30
C HIS A 49 10.21 14.89 10.10
N ALA A 50 9.11 15.15 9.41
CA ALA A 50 8.15 14.13 8.98
C ALA A 50 8.65 13.49 7.68
N LEU A 51 9.06 12.22 7.75
CA LEU A 51 9.40 11.44 6.57
C LEU A 51 8.12 10.81 6.01
N SER A 52 7.68 11.30 4.87
CA SER A 52 6.53 10.76 4.15
C SER A 52 6.98 9.64 3.23
N THR A 53 6.83 8.40 3.67
CA THR A 53 7.08 7.22 2.83
C THR A 53 5.79 6.82 2.14
N SER A 54 5.82 6.68 0.82
CA SER A 54 4.68 6.18 0.06
C SER A 54 4.97 4.81 -0.54
N LEU A 55 4.07 3.85 -0.36
CA LEU A 55 4.15 2.51 -0.93
C LEU A 55 3.03 2.34 -1.93
N ARG A 56 3.37 2.09 -3.19
CA ARG A 56 2.46 1.81 -4.28
C ARG A 56 2.48 0.32 -4.58
N VAL A 57 1.33 -0.31 -4.50
CA VAL A 57 1.15 -1.75 -4.70
C VAL A 57 0.17 -1.94 -5.83
N THR A 58 0.63 -2.50 -6.93
CA THR A 58 -0.23 -2.90 -8.04
C THR A 58 -0.64 -4.35 -7.82
N ALA A 59 -1.93 -4.61 -7.75
CA ALA A 59 -2.52 -5.93 -7.64
C ALA A 59 -3.56 -6.17 -8.74
N ASP A 60 -3.73 -7.41 -9.13
CA ASP A 60 -4.73 -7.83 -10.11
C ASP A 60 -6.14 -7.91 -9.47
N GLU A 61 -7.18 -8.07 -10.29
CA GLU A 61 -8.55 -8.30 -9.84
C GLU A 61 -8.69 -9.54 -8.96
N LYS A 62 -7.79 -10.52 -9.12
CA LYS A 62 -7.70 -11.76 -8.32
C LYS A 62 -6.91 -11.61 -7.03
N GLY A 63 -6.42 -10.40 -6.72
CA GLY A 63 -5.65 -10.12 -5.51
C GLY A 63 -4.18 -10.50 -5.56
N ARG A 64 -3.69 -10.86 -6.75
CA ARG A 64 -2.27 -11.14 -6.95
C ARG A 64 -1.49 -9.84 -7.04
N ILE A 65 -0.55 -9.64 -6.14
CA ILE A 65 0.34 -8.47 -6.18
C ILE A 65 1.30 -8.65 -7.37
N LYS A 66 1.19 -7.77 -8.37
CA LYS A 66 2.06 -7.75 -9.55
C LYS A 66 3.33 -6.94 -9.30
N LYS A 67 3.20 -5.82 -8.58
CA LYS A 67 4.32 -4.90 -8.36
C LYS A 67 4.18 -4.18 -7.02
N ILE A 68 5.31 -3.97 -6.35
CA ILE A 68 5.42 -3.14 -5.15
C ILE A 68 6.51 -2.10 -5.43
N SER A 69 6.21 -0.84 -5.17
CA SER A 69 7.15 0.27 -5.29
C SER A 69 7.07 1.12 -4.04
N SER A 70 8.19 1.31 -3.36
CA SER A 70 8.31 2.21 -2.20
C SER A 70 9.08 3.45 -2.61
N SER A 71 8.49 4.62 -2.40
CA SER A 71 9.16 5.92 -2.51
C SER A 71 9.38 6.48 -1.10
N LYS A 72 10.62 6.87 -0.82
CA LYS A 72 10.99 7.68 0.36
C LYS A 72 11.13 9.14 -0.02
#